data_AF-A0A7X6B0Y4-F1
#
_entry.id   AF-A0A7X6B0Y4-F1
#
_cell.length_a   1.000
_cell.length_b   1.000
_cell.length_c   1.000
_cell.angle_alpha   90.00
_cell.angle_beta   90.00
_cell.angle_gamma   90.00
#
_symmetry.space_group_name_H-M   'P 1'
#
loop_
_entity.id
_entity.type
_entity.pdbx_description
1 polymer ?
#
loop_
_entity_poly.entity_id
_entity_poly.type
_entity_poly.pdbx_seq_one_letter_code
_entity_poly.pdbx_strand_id
1 'polypeptide(L)'
;MAYEPPTHSVERSLRATTGAKIVVGIDEVGRGAWAGPVTVCAAVTGLRRPPIGLTDSKLLSPKKRTALARELNSWVTAHALGHSSPEEIDALGMTAALRLAATRALDTLPVRPDAVILDGKYDYLGAPWTVRTVIKGDQSCVSVAAASVIAKVRRDAMMAELGADHTDFCFEDNAGYPSPTHRAALRDLGPTPHHRLSWAYMDGLPRWRHLKRIRNTPEPVGLEDEGQLGFDF
;
A
#
# COMPACT_ATOMS: atom_id res chain seq x y z
N MET A 1 23.14 -6.26 8.66
CA MET A 1 23.58 -4.91 8.25
C MET A 1 23.40 -3.98 9.43
N ALA A 2 24.28 -2.99 9.59
CA ALA A 2 24.06 -1.94 10.58
C ALA A 2 22.77 -1.18 10.24
N TYR A 3 22.02 -0.78 11.26
CA TYR A 3 20.86 0.07 11.09
C TYR A 3 21.32 1.43 10.54
N GLU A 4 20.80 1.83 9.39
CA GLU A 4 20.98 3.16 8.84
C GLU A 4 19.62 3.89 8.86
N PRO A 5 19.51 5.03 9.57
CA PRO A 5 18.25 5.75 9.67
C PRO A 5 17.90 6.42 8.33
N PRO A 6 16.60 6.49 7.96
CA PRO A 6 16.16 7.23 6.80
C PRO A 6 16.49 8.72 6.95
N THR A 7 16.73 9.38 5.83
CA THR A 7 17.07 10.81 5.79
C THR A 7 16.04 11.58 4.98
N HIS A 8 16.14 12.92 5.01
CA HIS A 8 15.33 13.81 4.17
C HIS A 8 15.98 14.10 2.81
N SER A 9 16.94 13.29 2.36
CA SER A 9 17.71 13.57 1.14
C SER A 9 16.79 13.64 -0.10
N VAL A 10 15.87 12.68 -0.23
CA VAL A 10 14.94 12.63 -1.37
C VAL A 10 13.91 13.75 -1.28
N GLU A 11 13.33 13.98 -0.11
CA GLU A 11 12.38 15.07 0.12
C GLU A 11 13.00 16.43 -0.22
N ARG A 12 14.23 16.70 0.23
CA ARG A 12 14.95 17.94 -0.07
C ARG A 12 15.28 18.06 -1.55
N SER A 13 15.75 16.99 -2.17
CA SER A 13 16.03 16.95 -3.61
C SER A 13 14.77 17.29 -4.41
N LEU A 14 13.63 16.66 -4.10
CA LEU A 14 12.38 16.88 -4.81
C LEU A 14 11.89 18.33 -4.67
N ARG A 15 11.94 18.90 -3.46
CA ARG A 15 11.63 20.32 -3.23
C ARG A 15 12.54 21.25 -4.04
N ALA A 16 13.84 20.97 -4.08
CA ALA A 16 14.82 21.81 -4.77
C ALA A 16 14.67 21.76 -6.30
N THR A 17 14.38 20.58 -6.87
CA THR A 17 14.33 20.42 -8.34
C THR A 17 12.97 20.75 -8.94
N THR A 18 11.88 20.71 -8.16
CA THR A 18 10.51 20.92 -8.66
C THR A 18 9.84 22.18 -8.10
N GLY A 19 10.39 22.78 -7.04
CA GLY A 19 9.74 23.87 -6.32
C GLY A 19 8.59 23.42 -5.42
N ALA A 20 8.36 22.11 -5.26
CA ALA A 20 7.35 21.56 -4.37
C ALA A 20 7.50 22.11 -2.93
N LYS A 21 6.38 22.56 -2.34
CA LYS A 21 6.34 23.02 -0.96
C LYS A 21 5.95 21.87 -0.03
N ILE A 22 5.02 21.04 -0.49
CA ILE A 22 4.46 19.91 0.24
C ILE A 22 4.84 18.62 -0.47
N VAL A 23 5.73 17.87 0.18
CA VAL A 23 6.13 16.53 -0.26
C VAL A 23 5.49 15.51 0.69
N VAL A 24 4.83 14.51 0.10
CA VAL A 24 4.21 13.40 0.82
C VAL A 24 4.95 12.11 0.52
N GLY A 25 5.15 11.28 1.54
CA GLY A 25 5.62 9.91 1.37
C GLY A 25 4.44 8.94 1.37
N ILE A 26 4.47 7.94 0.49
CA ILE A 26 3.43 6.92 0.37
C ILE A 26 4.06 5.53 0.44
N ASP A 27 3.43 4.67 1.25
CA ASP A 27 3.71 3.24 1.29
C ASP A 27 2.42 2.41 1.44
N GLU A 28 2.46 1.16 0.98
CA GLU A 28 1.36 0.21 1.04
C GLU A 28 1.59 -0.99 1.96
N VAL A 29 0.50 -1.53 2.49
CA VAL A 29 0.49 -2.79 3.24
C VAL A 29 -0.66 -3.68 2.77
N GLY A 30 -0.42 -4.98 2.75
CA GLY A 30 -1.43 -5.97 2.37
C GLY A 30 -1.42 -6.36 0.90
N ARG A 31 -0.44 -5.91 0.11
CA ARG A 31 -0.33 -6.27 -1.31
C ARG A 31 -0.32 -7.78 -1.55
N GLY A 32 0.32 -8.56 -0.68
CA GLY A 32 0.43 -10.02 -0.78
C GLY A 32 -0.56 -10.84 0.06
N ALA A 33 -1.47 -10.19 0.79
CA ALA A 33 -2.45 -10.88 1.61
C ALA A 33 -3.51 -11.59 0.74
N TRP A 34 -4.04 -12.71 1.21
CA TRP A 34 -5.18 -13.39 0.59
C TRP A 34 -6.52 -12.83 1.06
N ALA A 35 -6.56 -12.28 2.27
CA ALA A 35 -7.75 -11.65 2.84
C ALA A 35 -7.50 -10.19 3.27
N GLY A 36 -8.59 -9.43 3.30
CA GLY A 36 -8.62 -8.03 3.71
C GLY A 36 -8.13 -7.04 2.66
N PRO A 37 -8.25 -5.74 2.96
CA PRO A 37 -7.94 -4.68 2.02
C PRO A 37 -6.44 -4.59 1.75
N VAL A 38 -6.09 -3.92 0.65
CA VAL A 38 -4.80 -3.23 0.53
C VAL A 38 -4.97 -1.83 1.11
N THR A 39 -4.01 -1.41 1.93
CA THR A 39 -4.06 -0.12 2.64
C THR A 39 -2.84 0.70 2.25
N VAL A 40 -3.06 1.95 1.90
CA VAL A 40 -2.02 2.92 1.58
C VAL A 40 -2.09 4.04 2.61
N CYS A 41 -0.94 4.45 3.14
CA CYS A 41 -0.83 5.66 3.95
C CYS A 41 -0.09 6.73 3.16
N ALA A 42 -0.58 7.97 3.21
CA ALA A 42 0.10 9.16 2.74
C ALA A 42 0.51 10.01 3.95
N ALA A 43 1.80 10.31 4.10
CA ALA A 43 2.33 11.01 5.28
C ALA A 43 3.19 12.24 4.90
N VAL A 44 2.85 13.39 5.49
CA VAL A 44 3.58 14.66 5.36
C VAL A 44 4.30 14.94 6.67
N THR A 45 5.63 15.07 6.63
CA THR A 45 6.46 15.17 7.84
C THR A 45 7.03 16.56 8.10
N GLY A 46 6.98 17.47 7.12
CA GLY A 46 7.49 18.84 7.26
C GLY A 46 9.01 18.95 7.45
N LEU A 47 9.79 17.95 7.01
CA LEU A 47 11.25 17.88 7.18
C LEU A 47 11.75 17.95 8.64
N ARG A 48 10.90 17.60 9.60
CA ARG A 48 11.25 17.53 11.04
C ARG A 48 12.29 16.43 11.28
N ARG A 49 13.06 16.55 12.36
CA ARG A 49 13.93 15.45 12.80
C ARG A 49 13.06 14.22 13.10
N PRO A 50 13.34 13.04 12.50
CA PRO A 50 12.52 11.86 12.69
C PRO A 50 12.63 11.32 14.12
N PRO A 51 11.57 10.66 14.64
CA PRO A 51 11.63 9.85 15.85
C PRO A 51 12.77 8.84 15.82
N ILE A 52 13.31 8.52 16.99
CA ILE A 52 14.41 7.54 17.11
C ILE A 52 13.90 6.15 16.72
N GLY A 53 14.64 5.47 15.85
CA GLY A 53 14.30 4.12 15.41
C GLY A 53 13.30 4.05 14.26
N LEU A 54 12.94 5.18 13.65
CA LEU A 54 12.13 5.20 12.43
C LEU A 54 12.84 4.45 11.30
N THR A 55 12.18 3.44 10.74
CA THR A 55 12.64 2.64 9.59
C THR A 55 11.46 1.84 9.04
N ASP A 56 11.70 0.96 8.07
CA ASP A 56 10.72 0.02 7.53
C ASP A 56 9.99 -0.71 8.67
N SER A 57 8.66 -0.64 8.64
CA SER A 57 7.77 -1.27 9.60
C SER A 57 8.10 -2.75 9.85
N LYS A 58 8.59 -3.49 8.84
CA LYS A 58 8.93 -4.93 8.91
C LYS A 58 10.18 -5.18 9.75
N LEU A 59 11.08 -4.20 9.87
CA LEU A 59 12.28 -4.29 10.69
C LEU A 59 12.01 -4.01 12.18
N LEU A 60 10.80 -3.56 12.52
CA LEU A 60 10.37 -3.29 13.89
C LEU A 60 9.57 -4.46 14.45
N SER A 61 9.82 -4.79 15.73
CA SER A 61 8.95 -5.71 16.46
C SER A 61 7.55 -5.10 16.64
N PRO A 62 6.48 -5.91 16.77
CA PRO A 62 5.10 -5.40 16.91
C PRO A 62 4.95 -4.36 18.04
N LYS A 63 5.60 -4.59 19.18
CA LYS A 63 5.62 -3.67 20.32
C LYS A 63 6.26 -2.33 19.97
N LYS A 64 7.46 -2.35 19.34
CA LYS A 64 8.17 -1.13 18.92
C LYS A 64 7.39 -0.38 17.85
N ARG A 65 6.85 -1.10 16.85
CA ARG A 65 6.06 -0.54 15.75
C ARG A 65 4.82 0.17 16.26
N THR A 66 4.09 -0.43 17.20
CA THR A 66 2.87 0.16 17.79
C THR A 66 3.20 1.42 18.59
N ALA A 67 4.28 1.40 19.39
CA ALA A 67 4.73 2.59 20.12
C ALA A 67 5.13 3.72 19.16
N LEU A 68 5.91 3.40 18.13
CA LEU A 68 6.35 4.35 17.12
C LEU A 68 5.17 4.94 16.33
N ALA A 69 4.18 4.14 15.95
CA ALA A 69 2.99 4.63 15.25
C ALA A 69 2.20 5.66 16.08
N ARG A 70 2.10 5.49 17.40
CA ARG A 70 1.46 6.48 18.28
C ARG A 70 2.24 7.79 18.31
N GLU A 71 3.56 7.73 18.39
CA GLU A 71 4.42 8.91 18.32
C GLU A 71 4.26 9.62 16.96
N LEU A 72 4.32 8.84 15.87
CA LEU A 72 4.18 9.34 14.50
C LEU A 72 2.85 10.07 14.27
N ASN A 73 1.72 9.57 14.78
CA ASN A 73 0.42 10.23 14.63
C ASN A 73 0.42 11.68 15.13
N SER A 74 1.20 11.98 16.18
CA SER A 74 1.37 13.34 16.71
C SER A 74 2.52 14.13 16.06
N TRP A 75 3.50 13.42 15.50
CA TRP A 75 4.73 14.00 14.97
C TRP A 75 4.60 14.45 13.51
N VAL A 76 3.89 13.68 12.68
CA VAL A 76 3.64 14.04 11.28
C VAL A 76 2.79 15.31 11.21
N THR A 77 3.02 16.14 10.20
CA THR A 77 2.20 17.33 9.95
C THR A 77 0.78 16.94 9.56
N ALA A 78 0.66 15.92 8.71
CA ALA A 78 -0.61 15.34 8.31
C ALA A 78 -0.38 13.91 7.82
N HIS A 79 -1.37 13.05 8.02
CA HIS A 79 -1.41 11.76 7.34
C HIS A 79 -2.85 11.38 7.04
N ALA A 80 -3.03 10.52 6.05
CA ALA A 80 -4.32 9.95 5.71
C ALA A 80 -4.13 8.53 5.19
N LEU A 81 -5.20 7.76 5.26
CA LEU A 81 -5.23 6.37 4.84
C LEU A 81 -6.28 6.21 3.75
N GLY A 82 -5.97 5.35 2.79
CA GLY A 82 -6.91 4.88 1.81
C GLY A 82 -6.84 3.37 1.71
N HIS A 83 -7.98 2.77 1.40
CA HIS A 83 -8.14 1.33 1.34
C HIS A 83 -8.75 0.97 0.00
N SER A 84 -8.38 -0.20 -0.52
CA SER A 84 -9.17 -0.88 -1.55
C SER A 84 -9.58 -2.25 -1.03
N SER A 85 -10.88 -2.54 -1.10
CA SER A 85 -11.46 -3.75 -0.54
C SER A 85 -11.06 -5.00 -1.33
N PRO A 86 -11.23 -6.21 -0.78
CA PRO A 86 -11.04 -7.46 -1.54
C PRO A 86 -11.84 -7.50 -2.83
N GLU A 87 -13.08 -7.00 -2.82
CA GLU A 87 -13.96 -6.95 -3.99
C GLU A 87 -13.42 -5.99 -5.05
N GLU A 88 -12.95 -4.81 -4.65
CA GLU A 88 -12.30 -3.85 -5.57
C GLU A 88 -10.99 -4.41 -6.13
N ILE A 89 -10.22 -5.13 -5.32
CA ILE A 89 -8.98 -5.80 -5.78
C ILE A 89 -9.31 -6.89 -6.81
N ASP A 90 -10.34 -7.69 -6.58
CA ASP A 90 -10.76 -8.72 -7.52
C ASP A 90 -11.21 -8.11 -8.85
N ALA A 91 -12.02 -7.03 -8.79
CA ALA A 91 -12.56 -6.35 -9.95
C ALA A 91 -11.50 -5.58 -10.76
N LEU A 92 -10.68 -4.77 -10.09
CA LEU A 92 -9.76 -3.82 -10.74
C LEU A 92 -8.36 -4.42 -10.99
N GLY A 93 -7.97 -5.38 -10.15
CA GLY A 93 -6.59 -5.84 -10.06
C GLY A 93 -5.70 -4.98 -9.18
N MET A 94 -4.56 -5.56 -8.80
CA MET A 94 -3.72 -5.02 -7.74
C MET A 94 -3.18 -3.62 -8.08
N THR A 95 -2.70 -3.37 -9.30
CA THR A 95 -2.16 -2.05 -9.67
C THR A 95 -3.22 -0.95 -9.60
N ALA A 96 -4.40 -1.20 -10.17
CA ALA A 96 -5.50 -0.24 -10.13
C ALA A 96 -6.09 -0.08 -8.72
N ALA A 97 -6.15 -1.16 -7.92
CA ALA A 97 -6.55 -1.10 -6.52
C ALA A 97 -5.55 -0.33 -5.65
N LEU A 98 -4.24 -0.44 -5.91
CA LEU A 98 -3.21 0.39 -5.25
C LEU A 98 -3.39 1.86 -5.62
N ARG A 99 -3.59 2.17 -6.91
CA ARG A 99 -3.88 3.53 -7.37
C ARG A 99 -5.12 4.11 -6.68
N LEU A 100 -6.19 3.33 -6.58
CA LEU A 100 -7.43 3.74 -5.92
C LEU A 100 -7.22 4.02 -4.43
N ALA A 101 -6.55 3.12 -3.71
CA ALA A 101 -6.23 3.30 -2.29
C ALA A 101 -5.33 4.53 -2.07
N ALA A 102 -4.30 4.72 -2.90
CA ALA A 102 -3.41 5.87 -2.78
C ALA A 102 -4.12 7.19 -3.13
N THR A 103 -5.00 7.20 -4.13
CA THR A 103 -5.81 8.37 -4.48
C THR A 103 -6.73 8.75 -3.33
N ARG A 104 -7.43 7.77 -2.72
CA ARG A 104 -8.25 7.99 -1.52
C ARG A 104 -7.44 8.57 -0.35
N ALA A 105 -6.22 8.06 -0.12
CA ALA A 105 -5.35 8.58 0.92
C ALA A 105 -4.95 10.05 0.63
N LEU A 106 -4.56 10.35 -0.61
CA LEU A 106 -4.17 11.69 -1.04
C LEU A 106 -5.33 12.69 -0.97
N ASP A 107 -6.52 12.31 -1.41
CA ASP A 107 -7.71 13.17 -1.43
C ASP A 107 -8.24 13.48 -0.02
N THR A 108 -7.93 12.63 0.96
CA THR A 108 -8.33 12.80 2.37
C THR A 108 -7.34 13.66 3.16
N LEU A 109 -6.15 13.93 2.62
CA LEU A 109 -5.20 14.80 3.31
C LEU A 109 -5.78 16.21 3.48
N PRO A 110 -5.56 16.86 4.64
CA PRO A 110 -6.06 18.21 4.87
C PRO A 110 -5.41 19.27 3.97
N VAL A 111 -4.29 18.91 3.32
CA VAL A 111 -3.60 19.76 2.37
C VAL A 111 -3.18 18.92 1.17
N ARG A 112 -3.48 19.42 -0.04
CA ARG A 112 -3.09 18.77 -1.30
C ARG A 112 -1.56 18.79 -1.45
N PRO A 113 -0.90 17.62 -1.61
CA PRO A 113 0.54 17.58 -1.85
C PRO A 113 0.90 18.10 -3.24
N ASP A 114 2.08 18.71 -3.36
CA ASP A 114 2.65 19.14 -4.65
C ASP A 114 3.39 17.99 -5.34
N ALA A 115 4.04 17.12 -4.55
CA ALA A 115 4.78 15.98 -5.06
C ALA A 115 4.72 14.78 -4.11
N VAL A 116 4.81 13.59 -4.69
CA VAL A 116 4.68 12.29 -4.01
C VAL A 116 6.00 11.53 -4.11
N ILE A 117 6.48 11.00 -2.99
CA ILE A 117 7.51 9.97 -2.95
C ILE A 117 6.80 8.64 -2.73
N LEU A 118 6.95 7.72 -3.68
CA LEU A 118 6.27 6.42 -3.68
C LEU A 118 7.30 5.29 -3.46
N ASP A 119 7.04 4.40 -2.50
CA ASP A 119 7.89 3.22 -2.32
C ASP A 119 7.78 2.25 -3.50
N GLY A 120 8.93 1.84 -4.03
CA GLY A 120 9.03 0.86 -5.10
C GLY A 120 9.55 1.43 -6.41
N LYS A 121 9.42 0.62 -7.47
CA LYS A 121 10.00 0.88 -8.79
C LYS A 121 9.02 1.49 -9.79
N TYR A 122 7.72 1.24 -9.59
CA TYR A 122 6.70 1.53 -10.59
C TYR A 122 5.79 2.64 -10.09
N ASP A 123 5.62 3.67 -10.91
CA ASP A 123 4.60 4.69 -10.67
C ASP A 123 3.23 4.13 -11.04
N TYR A 124 2.43 3.79 -10.02
CA TYR A 124 1.04 3.37 -10.20
C TYR A 124 0.04 4.52 -10.04
N LEU A 125 0.49 5.72 -9.67
CA LEU A 125 -0.36 6.90 -9.48
C LEU A 125 -0.53 7.68 -10.77
N GLY A 126 0.59 8.03 -11.42
CA GLY A 126 0.62 8.87 -12.61
C GLY A 126 -0.07 10.23 -12.43
N ALA A 127 -0.49 10.84 -13.55
CA ALA A 127 -1.21 12.10 -13.55
C ALA A 127 -2.50 12.03 -12.67
N PRO A 128 -2.84 13.09 -11.93
CA PRO A 128 -2.24 14.44 -11.96
C PRO A 128 -1.04 14.64 -11.00
N TRP A 129 -0.49 13.57 -10.42
CA TRP A 129 0.53 13.66 -9.39
C TRP A 129 1.94 13.74 -9.96
N THR A 130 2.79 14.60 -9.40
CA THR A 130 4.23 14.55 -9.64
C THR A 130 4.86 13.50 -8.73
N VAL A 131 5.23 12.35 -9.29
CA VAL A 131 5.69 11.18 -8.53
C VAL A 131 7.18 10.95 -8.69
N ARG A 132 7.85 10.67 -7.57
CA ARG A 132 9.21 10.13 -7.51
C ARG A 132 9.17 8.76 -6.85
N THR A 133 9.44 7.71 -7.63
CA THR A 133 9.56 6.35 -7.11
C THR A 133 10.92 6.14 -6.45
N VAL A 134 10.96 5.49 -5.30
CA VAL A 134 12.21 5.14 -4.59
C VAL A 134 12.15 3.67 -4.18
N ILE A 135 13.10 2.87 -4.67
CA ILE A 135 13.23 1.48 -4.24
C ILE A 135 13.70 1.46 -2.77
N LYS A 136 12.95 0.79 -1.90
CA LYS A 136 13.19 0.79 -0.44
C LYS A 136 13.14 2.20 0.13
N GLY A 137 12.15 2.96 -0.32
CA GLY A 137 11.83 4.30 0.20
C GLY A 137 11.52 4.25 1.69
N ASP A 138 10.89 3.18 2.16
CA ASP A 138 10.60 2.91 3.58
C ASP A 138 11.85 2.82 4.47
N GLN A 139 13.02 2.52 3.91
CA GLN A 139 14.31 2.48 4.61
C GLN A 139 15.13 3.76 4.43
N SER A 140 14.88 4.54 3.36
CA SER A 140 15.75 5.65 2.95
C SER A 140 15.12 7.04 3.09
N CYS A 141 13.80 7.14 2.99
CA CYS A 141 13.03 8.40 3.00
C CYS A 141 12.19 8.48 4.28
N VAL A 142 12.35 9.57 5.04
CA VAL A 142 11.66 9.74 6.32
C VAL A 142 10.14 9.73 6.16
N SER A 143 9.62 10.37 5.12
CA SER A 143 8.17 10.44 4.86
C SER A 143 7.57 9.07 4.52
N VAL A 144 8.26 8.27 3.71
CA VAL A 144 7.82 6.91 3.34
C VAL A 144 7.96 5.96 4.52
N ALA A 145 9.03 6.06 5.30
CA ALA A 145 9.20 5.28 6.53
C ALA A 145 8.06 5.55 7.53
N ALA A 146 7.64 6.80 7.69
CA ALA A 146 6.50 7.15 8.54
C ALA A 146 5.20 6.55 8.00
N ALA A 147 4.96 6.65 6.69
CA ALA A 147 3.80 6.06 6.03
C ALA A 147 3.75 4.53 6.22
N SER A 148 4.88 3.83 6.07
CA SER A 148 4.96 2.36 6.22
C SER A 148 4.52 1.90 7.61
N VAL A 149 5.00 2.57 8.65
CA VAL A 149 4.71 2.25 10.05
C VAL A 149 3.23 2.50 10.37
N ILE A 150 2.70 3.66 9.96
CA ILE A 150 1.29 4.02 10.18
C ILE A 150 0.37 3.05 9.43
N ALA A 151 0.64 2.78 8.15
CA ALA A 151 -0.13 1.84 7.34
C ALA A 151 -0.15 0.45 7.95
N LYS A 152 1.01 -0.05 8.40
CA LYS A 152 1.14 -1.40 8.96
C LYS A 152 0.35 -1.56 10.25
N VAL A 153 0.52 -0.65 11.20
CA VAL A 153 -0.19 -0.74 12.49
C VAL A 153 -1.69 -0.63 12.29
N ARG A 154 -2.14 0.28 11.42
CA ARG A 154 -3.57 0.46 11.17
C ARG A 154 -4.18 -0.73 10.45
N ARG A 155 -3.53 -1.28 9.42
CA ARG A 155 -4.03 -2.47 8.72
C ARG A 155 -4.02 -3.71 9.62
N ASP A 156 -2.99 -3.90 10.43
CA ASP A 156 -2.93 -5.04 11.35
C ASP A 156 -4.08 -4.98 12.37
N ALA A 157 -4.38 -3.79 12.90
CA ALA A 157 -5.53 -3.60 13.78
C ALA A 157 -6.86 -3.96 13.09
N MET A 158 -7.08 -3.51 11.84
CA MET A 158 -8.28 -3.89 11.07
C MET A 158 -8.39 -5.40 10.86
N MET A 159 -7.27 -6.08 10.60
CA MET A 159 -7.28 -7.54 10.42
C MET A 159 -7.52 -8.28 11.75
N ALA A 160 -7.03 -7.75 12.86
CA ALA A 160 -7.32 -8.31 14.18
C ALA A 160 -8.78 -8.12 14.60
N GLU A 161 -9.36 -6.95 14.33
CA GLU A 161 -10.80 -6.69 14.49
C GLU A 161 -11.62 -7.69 13.65
N LEU A 162 -11.22 -7.91 12.40
CA LEU A 162 -11.85 -8.91 11.52
C LEU A 162 -11.67 -10.35 12.02
N GLY A 163 -10.54 -10.67 12.65
CA GLY A 163 -10.23 -11.99 13.18
C GLY A 163 -11.20 -12.45 14.27
N ALA A 164 -11.79 -11.52 15.02
CA ALA A 164 -12.75 -11.83 16.08
C ALA A 164 -13.98 -12.60 15.57
N ASP A 165 -14.45 -12.29 14.35
CA ASP A 165 -15.60 -12.95 13.72
C ASP A 165 -15.20 -14.15 12.83
N HIS A 166 -13.89 -14.39 12.66
CA HIS A 166 -13.31 -15.36 11.74
C HIS A 166 -12.11 -16.09 12.37
N THR A 167 -12.30 -16.58 13.60
CA THR A 167 -11.21 -17.11 14.44
C THR A 167 -10.44 -18.26 13.80
N ASP A 168 -11.09 -19.11 12.99
CA ASP A 168 -10.45 -20.24 12.29
C ASP A 168 -9.32 -19.78 11.34
N PHE A 169 -9.42 -18.55 10.81
CA PHE A 169 -8.45 -18.00 9.87
C PHE A 169 -7.27 -17.29 10.56
N CYS A 170 -7.34 -17.07 11.88
CA CYS A 170 -6.34 -16.39 12.72
C CYS A 170 -5.83 -15.07 12.11
N PHE A 171 -6.75 -14.21 11.68
CA PHE A 171 -6.40 -12.94 11.03
C PHE A 171 -5.68 -11.98 11.99
N GLU A 172 -5.87 -12.09 13.31
CA GLU A 172 -5.11 -11.32 14.28
C GLU A 172 -3.60 -11.58 14.21
N ASP A 173 -3.20 -12.81 13.87
CA ASP A 173 -1.80 -13.21 13.85
C ASP A 173 -1.16 -13.04 12.47
N ASN A 174 -1.88 -13.46 11.43
CA ASN A 174 -1.35 -13.48 10.07
C ASN A 174 -1.74 -12.27 9.22
N ALA A 175 -2.61 -11.38 9.71
CA ALA A 175 -3.08 -10.20 9.00
C ALA A 175 -3.61 -10.49 7.57
N GLY A 176 -4.21 -11.67 7.37
CA GLY A 176 -4.74 -12.13 6.08
C GLY A 176 -3.67 -12.65 5.11
N TYR A 177 -2.40 -12.73 5.50
CA TYR A 177 -1.35 -13.37 4.71
C TYR A 177 -1.46 -14.90 4.80
N PRO A 178 -0.97 -15.64 3.78
CA PRO A 178 -0.99 -17.09 3.82
C PRO A 178 -0.13 -17.63 4.97
N SER A 179 -0.78 -18.34 5.89
CA SER A 179 -0.17 -19.12 6.96
C SER A 179 -0.65 -20.58 6.87
N PRO A 180 0.01 -21.55 7.54
CA PRO A 180 -0.48 -22.92 7.61
C PRO A 180 -1.93 -22.99 8.11
N THR A 181 -2.26 -22.24 9.16
CA THR A 181 -3.62 -22.19 9.75
C THR A 181 -4.63 -21.60 8.77
N HIS A 182 -4.30 -20.47 8.15
CA HIS A 182 -5.18 -19.82 7.15
C HIS A 182 -5.45 -20.74 5.95
N ARG A 183 -4.42 -21.44 5.45
CA ARG A 183 -4.58 -22.43 4.36
C ARG A 183 -5.46 -23.60 4.76
N ALA A 184 -5.32 -24.11 5.98
CA ALA A 184 -6.14 -25.20 6.50
C ALA A 184 -7.62 -24.77 6.62
N ALA A 185 -7.88 -23.61 7.23
CA ALA A 185 -9.23 -23.06 7.35
C ALA A 185 -9.88 -22.82 5.98
N LEU A 186 -9.13 -22.28 5.00
CA LEU A 186 -9.63 -22.10 3.63
C LEU A 186 -10.01 -23.42 2.95
N ARG A 187 -9.24 -24.49 3.18
CA ARG A 187 -9.55 -25.82 2.62
C ARG A 187 -10.83 -26.37 3.23
N ASP A 188 -10.98 -26.25 4.54
CA ASP A 188 -12.01 -26.96 5.31
C ASP A 188 -13.34 -26.19 5.33
N LEU A 189 -13.28 -24.86 5.50
CA LEU A 189 -14.43 -23.95 5.65
C LEU A 189 -14.76 -23.16 4.38
N GLY A 190 -13.78 -22.96 3.49
CA GLY A 190 -13.94 -22.13 2.29
C GLY A 190 -13.63 -20.65 2.53
N PRO A 191 -13.63 -19.83 1.46
CA PRO A 191 -13.35 -18.40 1.58
C PRO A 191 -14.54 -17.62 2.15
N THR A 192 -14.23 -16.57 2.89
CA THR A 192 -15.19 -15.57 3.40
C THR A 192 -15.31 -14.38 2.42
N PRO A 193 -16.28 -13.45 2.61
CA PRO A 193 -16.36 -12.22 1.81
C PRO A 193 -15.07 -11.38 1.84
N HIS A 194 -14.26 -11.51 2.88
CA HIS A 194 -13.01 -10.77 3.02
C HIS A 194 -11.85 -11.35 2.20
N HIS A 195 -12.03 -12.50 1.54
CA HIS A 195 -11.01 -13.13 0.73
C HIS A 195 -11.00 -12.58 -0.70
N ARG A 196 -9.81 -12.49 -1.28
CA ARG A 196 -9.60 -12.09 -2.69
C ARG A 196 -9.78 -13.30 -3.57
N LEU A 197 -10.90 -13.40 -4.25
CA LEU A 197 -11.34 -14.58 -4.98
C LEU A 197 -10.79 -14.63 -6.41
N SER A 198 -10.15 -13.57 -6.91
CA SER A 198 -9.55 -13.55 -8.25
C SER A 198 -8.12 -14.12 -8.29
N TRP A 199 -7.60 -14.57 -7.15
CA TRP A 199 -6.20 -14.92 -6.99
C TRP A 199 -5.92 -16.40 -7.26
N ALA A 200 -4.66 -16.72 -7.60
CA ALA A 200 -4.24 -18.07 -7.97
C ALA A 200 -4.40 -19.10 -6.84
N TYR A 201 -4.44 -18.71 -5.56
CA TYR A 201 -4.62 -19.68 -4.48
C TYR A 201 -5.98 -20.39 -4.54
N MET A 202 -7.00 -19.77 -5.15
CA MET A 202 -8.31 -20.39 -5.37
C MET A 202 -8.23 -21.61 -6.29
N ASP A 203 -7.25 -21.68 -7.19
CA ASP A 203 -7.03 -22.86 -8.04
C ASP A 203 -6.59 -24.08 -7.24
N GLY A 204 -5.94 -23.86 -6.09
CA GLY A 204 -5.55 -24.90 -5.13
C GLY A 204 -6.67 -25.37 -4.20
N LEU A 205 -7.90 -24.87 -4.37
CA LEU A 205 -9.06 -25.20 -3.54
C LEU A 205 -10.20 -25.82 -4.39
N PRO A 206 -10.09 -27.10 -4.84
CA PRO A 206 -11.04 -27.71 -5.77
C PRO A 206 -12.51 -27.64 -5.33
N ARG A 207 -12.77 -27.84 -4.04
CA ARG A 207 -14.11 -27.75 -3.43
C ARG A 207 -14.75 -26.37 -3.60
N TRP A 208 -13.95 -25.31 -3.60
CA TRP A 208 -14.39 -23.91 -3.58
C TRP A 208 -14.11 -23.18 -4.90
N ARG A 209 -13.62 -23.89 -5.91
CA ARG A 209 -13.21 -23.32 -7.20
C ARG A 209 -14.34 -22.57 -7.93
N HIS A 210 -15.59 -22.98 -7.71
CA HIS A 210 -16.78 -22.33 -8.25
C HIS A 210 -16.98 -20.89 -7.75
N LEU A 211 -16.31 -20.49 -6.65
CA LEU A 211 -16.33 -19.13 -6.13
C LEU A 211 -15.23 -18.23 -6.73
N LYS A 212 -14.29 -18.79 -7.50
CA LYS A 212 -13.18 -18.03 -8.08
C LYS A 212 -13.71 -16.96 -9.02
N ARG A 213 -13.29 -15.71 -8.82
CA ARG A 213 -13.62 -14.60 -9.70
C ARG A 213 -12.66 -14.56 -10.89
N ILE A 214 -13.20 -14.47 -12.10
CA ILE A 214 -12.41 -14.25 -13.30
C ILE A 214 -12.48 -12.76 -13.61
N ARG A 215 -11.31 -12.12 -13.72
CA ARG A 215 -11.25 -10.73 -14.17
C ARG A 215 -11.33 -10.71 -15.68
N ASN A 216 -12.42 -10.19 -16.21
CA ASN A 216 -12.52 -9.84 -17.62
C ASN A 216 -11.84 -8.47 -17.77
N THR A 217 -10.56 -8.48 -18.11
CA THR A 217 -9.92 -7.24 -18.59
C THR A 217 -10.58 -6.91 -19.93
N PRO A 218 -11.24 -5.76 -20.11
CA PRO A 218 -11.65 -5.36 -21.46
C PRO A 218 -10.38 -5.32 -22.33
N GLU A 219 -10.48 -5.82 -23.57
CA GLU A 219 -9.39 -5.66 -24.53
C GLU A 219 -8.99 -4.18 -24.59
N PRO A 220 -7.69 -3.86 -24.70
CA PRO A 220 -7.30 -2.48 -24.91
C PRO A 220 -8.03 -1.99 -26.18
N VAL A 221 -8.93 -1.02 -26.00
CA VAL A 221 -9.52 -0.28 -27.11
C VAL A 221 -8.33 0.28 -27.90
N GLY A 222 -8.20 -0.17 -29.14
CA GLY A 222 -7.12 0.24 -30.03
C GLY A 222 -7.03 1.77 -30.01
N LEU A 223 -5.87 2.27 -29.62
CA LEU A 223 -5.47 3.61 -30.00
C LEU A 223 -5.31 3.54 -31.52
N GLU A 224 -6.28 4.11 -32.23
CA GLU A 224 -6.19 4.32 -33.67
C GLU A 224 -4.88 5.06 -33.95
N ASP A 225 -4.08 4.50 -34.87
CA ASP A 225 -2.89 5.10 -35.46
C ASP A 225 -3.29 6.42 -36.15
N GLU A 226 -3.34 7.51 -35.39
CA GLU A 226 -3.33 8.85 -35.97
C GLU A 226 -1.93 9.14 -36.52
N GLY A 227 -1.77 8.84 -37.81
CA GLY A 227 -1.07 9.70 -38.76
C GLY A 227 0.43 9.90 -38.52
N GLN A 228 1.23 8.94 -38.98
CA GLN A 228 2.63 9.19 -39.29
C GLN A 228 2.70 10.13 -40.51
N LEU A 229 2.68 11.44 -40.25
CA LEU A 229 3.05 12.47 -41.22
C LEU A 229 4.53 12.30 -41.56
N GLY A 230 4.78 11.99 -42.83
CA GLY A 230 6.10 11.71 -43.37
C GLY A 230 7.06 12.90 -43.33
N PHE A 231 8.34 12.56 -43.30
CA PHE A 231 9.39 13.36 -43.88
C PHE A 231 10.36 12.40 -44.59
N ASP A 232 10.34 12.44 -45.92
CA ASP A 232 11.44 12.00 -46.76
C ASP A 232 12.57 13.01 -46.62
N PHE A 233 13.76 12.54 -46.22
CA PHE A 233 15.08 13.00 -46.68
C PHE A 233 16.11 11.88 -46.46
#